data_AF-A0A951LZW9-F1
#
_entry.id   AF-A0A951LZW9-F1
#
_cell.length_a   1.000
_cell.length_b   1.000
_cell.length_c   1.000
_cell.angle_alpha   90.00
_cell.angle_beta   90.00
_cell.angle_gamma   90.00
#
_symmetry.space_group_name_H-M   'P 1'
#
loop_
_entity.id
_entity.type
_entity.pdbx_description
1 polymer ?
#
loop_
_entity_poly.entity_id
_entity_poly.type
_entity_poly.pdbx_seq_one_letter_code
_entity_poly.pdbx_strand_id
1 'polypeptide(L)'
;QLANLLNRHGLQRVKVNLIPHNPADGLPYQPSAPERVASFQAILESKGLKAFVRRPRGRDIYAACGQLAARRNVNVEQQTLHQPA
;
A
#
# COMPACT_ATOMS: atom_id res chain seq x y z
N GLN A 1 12.14 -0.03 -16.55
CA GLN A 1 11.14 0.94 -16.04
C GLN A 1 9.73 0.46 -16.37
N LEU A 2 8.74 0.68 -15.48
CA LEU A 2 7.35 0.21 -15.63
C LEU A 2 6.71 0.58 -16.97
N ALA A 3 6.89 1.83 -17.42
CA ALA A 3 6.32 2.28 -18.68
C ALA A 3 6.79 1.46 -19.90
N ASN A 4 8.07 1.08 -19.93
CA ASN A 4 8.61 0.25 -21.01
C ASN A 4 8.00 -1.16 -20.96
N LEU A 5 7.72 -1.69 -19.77
CA LEU A 5 7.06 -2.99 -19.62
C LEU A 5 5.64 -2.93 -20.20
N LEU A 6 4.86 -1.92 -19.83
CA LEU A 6 3.49 -1.75 -20.34
C LEU A 6 3.46 -1.57 -21.87
N ASN A 7 4.38 -0.76 -22.41
CA ASN A 7 4.45 -0.53 -23.85
C ASN A 7 4.79 -1.80 -24.64
N ARG A 8 5.73 -2.62 -24.15
CA ARG A 8 6.12 -3.89 -24.79
C ARG A 8 4.97 -4.90 -24.86
N HIS A 9 4.01 -4.82 -23.95
CA HIS A 9 2.83 -5.67 -23.92
C HIS A 9 1.58 -5.01 -24.53
N GLY A 10 1.72 -3.88 -25.23
CA GLY A 10 0.59 -3.21 -25.89
C GLY A 10 -0.42 -2.56 -24.92
N LEU A 11 -0.06 -2.37 -23.64
CA LEU A 11 -0.95 -1.85 -22.60
C LEU A 11 -0.96 -0.31 -22.55
N GLN A 12 -1.18 0.34 -23.68
CA GLN A 12 -1.09 1.80 -23.81
C GLN A 12 -2.36 2.53 -23.32
N ARG A 13 -3.50 1.82 -23.25
CA ARG A 13 -4.81 2.39 -22.85
C ARG A 13 -5.16 2.15 -21.38
N VAL A 14 -4.20 1.71 -20.55
CA VAL A 14 -4.42 1.49 -19.11
C VAL A 14 -4.25 2.78 -18.31
N LYS A 15 -4.87 2.81 -17.13
CA LYS A 15 -4.64 3.84 -16.12
C LYS A 15 -3.81 3.26 -14.99
N VAL A 16 -2.73 3.93 -14.62
CA VAL A 16 -1.89 3.53 -13.48
C VAL A 16 -2.37 4.26 -12.24
N ASN A 17 -2.70 3.53 -11.18
CA ASN A 17 -3.10 4.11 -9.91
C ASN A 17 -1.98 3.90 -8.88
N LEU A 18 -1.27 4.97 -8.55
CA LEU A 18 -0.21 5.00 -7.56
C LEU A 18 -0.84 5.07 -6.16
N ILE A 19 -0.55 4.07 -5.34
CA ILE A 19 -1.00 4.01 -3.96
C ILE A 19 0.25 4.14 -3.08
N PRO A 20 0.48 5.29 -2.44
CA PRO A 20 1.49 5.39 -1.40
C PRO A 20 1.18 4.35 -0.32
N HIS A 21 2.20 3.61 0.11
CA HIS A 21 2.04 2.54 1.08
C HIS A 21 1.30 3.04 2.34
N ASN A 22 0.35 2.26 2.82
CA ASN A 22 -0.27 2.48 4.12
C ASN A 22 0.51 1.64 5.14
N PRO A 23 1.08 2.26 6.18
CA PRO A 23 1.76 1.50 7.24
C PRO A 23 0.83 0.44 7.83
N ALA A 24 1.39 -0.73 8.11
CA ALA A 24 0.72 -1.82 8.79
C ALA A 24 1.67 -2.44 9.82
N ASP A 25 1.12 -2.93 10.93
CA ASP A 25 1.89 -3.51 12.02
C ASP A 25 2.70 -4.72 11.53
N GLY A 26 3.98 -4.78 11.91
CA GLY A 26 4.89 -5.87 11.56
C GLY A 26 5.54 -5.78 10.17
N LEU A 27 5.22 -4.77 9.35
CA LEU A 27 5.91 -4.53 8.08
C LEU A 27 7.00 -3.46 8.22
N PRO A 28 8.21 -3.67 7.68
CA PRO A 28 9.31 -2.70 7.77
C PRO A 28 9.20 -1.57 6.71
N TYR A 29 8.07 -1.47 6.01
CA TYR A 29 7.92 -0.55 4.88
C TYR A 29 7.24 0.74 5.29
N GLN A 30 7.67 1.84 4.65
CA GLN A 30 7.14 3.17 4.87
C GLN A 30 6.53 3.75 3.58
N PRO A 31 5.61 4.72 3.69
CA PRO A 31 5.14 5.46 2.54
C PRO A 31 6.31 6.11 1.82
N SER A 32 6.30 6.09 0.49
CA SER A 32 7.25 6.91 -0.28
C SER A 32 7.00 8.40 -0.01
N ALA A 33 8.08 9.19 0.05
CA ALA A 33 7.99 10.63 0.16
C ALA A 33 7.14 11.21 -0.99
N PRO A 34 6.33 12.27 -0.75
CA PRO A 34 5.45 12.86 -1.76
C PRO A 34 6.17 13.23 -3.06
N GLU A 35 7.38 13.76 -2.96
CA GLU A 35 8.22 14.19 -4.08
C GLU A 35 8.66 13.00 -4.94
N ARG A 36 8.90 11.86 -4.30
CA ARG A 36 9.26 10.61 -4.99
C ARG A 36 8.06 10.02 -5.73
N VAL A 37 6.86 10.10 -5.13
CA VAL A 37 5.61 9.70 -5.78
C VAL A 37 5.32 10.60 -6.99
N ALA A 38 5.44 11.92 -6.83
CA ALA A 38 5.26 12.88 -7.92
C ALA A 38 6.27 12.67 -9.05
N SER A 39 7.55 12.45 -8.72
CA SER A 39 8.59 12.15 -9.70
C SER A 39 8.28 10.87 -10.49
N PHE A 40 7.81 9.82 -9.80
CA PHE A 40 7.42 8.57 -10.47
C PHE A 40 6.20 8.76 -11.38
N GLN A 41 5.20 9.53 -10.94
CA GLN A 41 4.05 9.91 -11.76
C GLN A 41 4.49 10.61 -13.05
N ALA A 42 5.35 11.63 -12.95
CA ALA A 42 5.86 12.38 -14.11
C ALA A 42 6.62 11.49 -15.11
N ILE A 43 7.39 10.51 -14.62
CA ILE A 43 8.07 9.53 -15.48
C ILE A 43 7.07 8.66 -16.27
N LEU A 44 5.92 8.31 -15.69
CA LEU A 44 4.88 7.55 -16.40
C LEU A 44 4.16 8.44 -17.43
N GLU A 45 3.80 9.66 -17.03
CA GLU A 45 3.07 10.62 -17.87
C GLU A 45 3.90 11.08 -19.08
N SER A 46 5.20 11.34 -18.89
CA SER A 46 6.13 11.66 -19.99
C SER A 46 6.24 10.55 -21.04
N LYS A 47 5.78 9.33 -20.72
CA LYS A 47 5.74 8.18 -21.63
C LYS A 47 4.33 7.87 -22.17
N GLY A 48 3.39 8.79 -22.00
CA GLY A 48 2.03 8.69 -22.50
C GLY A 48 1.06 7.87 -21.64
N LEU A 49 1.48 7.43 -20.43
CA LEU A 49 0.63 6.68 -19.52
C LEU A 49 -0.13 7.62 -18.58
N LYS A 50 -1.44 7.41 -18.45
CA LYS A 50 -2.25 8.16 -17.48
C LYS A 50 -2.00 7.59 -16.09
N ALA A 51 -1.39 8.39 -15.21
CA ALA A 51 -1.11 8.03 -13.82
C ALA A 51 -1.91 8.90 -12.85
N PHE A 52 -2.34 8.33 -11.73
CA PHE A 52 -3.10 9.02 -10.69
C PHE A 52 -2.54 8.65 -9.32
N VAL A 53 -2.47 9.60 -8.40
CA VAL A 53 -2.11 9.32 -7.01
C VAL A 53 -3.37 9.18 -6.18
N ARG A 54 -3.58 8.01 -5.58
CA ARG A 54 -4.71 7.77 -4.70
C ARG A 54 -4.52 8.49 -3.37
N ARG A 55 -5.45 9.40 -3.06
CA ARG A 55 -5.53 9.99 -1.71
C ARG A 55 -5.95 8.90 -0.70
N PRO A 56 -5.22 8.71 0.40
CA PRO A 56 -5.62 7.79 1.44
C PRO A 56 -6.95 8.26 2.07
N ARG A 57 -7.83 7.31 2.40
CA ARG A 57 -9.07 7.53 3.14
C ARG A 57 -9.12 6.51 4.27
N GLY A 58 -9.52 6.93 5.47
CA GLY A 58 -9.65 6.06 6.64
C GLY A 58 -8.33 5.54 7.22
N ARG A 59 -7.20 6.22 6.99
CA ARG A 59 -5.90 5.82 7.55
C ARG A 59 -5.85 6.02 9.08
N ASP A 60 -6.49 7.07 9.53
CA ASP A 60 -6.75 7.44 10.93
C ASP A 60 -7.55 6.38 11.70
N ILE A 61 -8.41 5.63 11.00
CA ILE A 61 -9.25 4.57 11.58
C ILE A 61 -8.81 3.16 11.16
N TYR A 62 -7.57 3.00 10.65
CA TYR A 62 -7.04 1.71 10.18
C TYR A 62 -7.92 1.01 9.12
N ALA A 63 -8.66 1.78 8.32
CA ALA A 63 -9.53 1.28 7.26
C ALA A 63 -8.98 1.56 5.84
N ALA A 64 -7.76 2.08 5.71
CA ALA A 64 -7.16 2.28 4.40
C ALA A 64 -6.84 0.92 3.74
N CYS A 65 -6.65 0.91 2.42
CA CYS A 65 -6.35 -0.32 1.68
C CYS A 65 -5.13 -1.05 2.28
N GLY A 66 -5.29 -2.32 2.63
CA GLY A 66 -4.27 -3.14 3.28
C GLY A 66 -4.28 -3.11 4.82
N GLN A 67 -5.04 -2.21 5.46
CA GLN A 67 -5.15 -2.12 6.93
C GLN A 67 -6.35 -2.86 7.52
N LEU A 68 -7.23 -3.40 6.67
CA LEU A 68 -8.36 -4.25 7.08
C LEU A 68 -7.85 -5.61 7.60
N ALA A 69 -7.28 -5.60 8.79
CA ALA A 69 -7.07 -6.78 9.60
C ALA A 69 -8.28 -6.93 10.52
N ALA A 70 -8.98 -8.07 10.44
CA ALA A 70 -9.88 -8.42 11.52
C ALA A 70 -9.05 -8.47 12.80
N ARG A 71 -9.32 -7.56 13.74
CA ARG A 71 -8.85 -7.72 15.12
C ARG A 71 -9.49 -9.01 15.61
N ARG A 72 -8.78 -10.14 15.49
CA ARG A 72 -9.16 -11.33 16.26
C ARG A 72 -8.96 -10.88 17.69
N ASN A 73 -10.05 -10.81 18.45
CA ASN A 73 -9.96 -10.76 19.90
C ASN A 73 -9.18 -12.02 20.28
N VAL A 74 -7.88 -11.87 20.51
CA VAL A 74 -7.14 -12.88 21.24
C VAL A 74 -7.70 -12.77 22.64
N ASN A 75 -8.63 -13.66 22.99
CA ASN A 75 -9.04 -13.82 24.37
C ASN A 75 -7.76 -14.17 25.14
N VAL A 76 -7.23 -13.20 25.89
CA VAL A 76 -6.17 -13.41 26.86
C VAL A 76 -6.80 -14.06 28.10
N GLU A 77 -7.36 -15.25 27.90
CA GLU A 77 -7.82 -16.13 28.96
C GLU A 77 -7.48 -17.55 28.51
N GLN A 78 -6.18 -17.90 28.60
CA GLN A 78 -5.63 -19.26 28.73
C GLN A 78 -4.11 -19.23 28.56
N GLN A 79 -3.39 -18.53 29.45
CA GLN A 79 -1.97 -18.82 29.66
C GLN A 79 -1.47 -18.61 31.10
N THR A 80 -2.38 -18.48 32.06
CA THR A 80 -2.07 -18.52 33.51
C THR A 80 -2.73 -19.73 34.15
N LEU A 81 -2.42 -20.96 33.73
CA LEU A 81 -2.74 -22.18 34.48
C LEU A 81 -1.80 -23.35 34.11
N HIS A 82 -0.49 -23.21 34.38
CA HIS A 82 0.32 -24.34 34.89
C HIS A 82 1.74 -23.91 35.30
N GLN A 83 1.88 -23.55 36.57
CA GLN A 83 2.85 -24.09 37.54
C GLN A 83 2.37 -23.59 38.91
N PRO A 84 2.39 -24.39 40.00
CA PRO A 84 3.45 -25.36 40.32
C PRO A 84 3.00 -26.71 40.92
N ALA A 85 3.91 -27.68 40.90
CA ALA A 85 4.49 -28.34 42.08
C ALA A 85 5.93 -28.74 41.70
#